data_AF-A0A8T4G3M0-F1
#
_entry.id   AF-A0A8T4G3M0-F1
#
_cell.length_a   1.000
_cell.length_b   1.000
_cell.length_c   1.000
_cell.angle_alpha   90.00
_cell.angle_beta   90.00
_cell.angle_gamma   90.00
#
_symmetry.space_group_name_H-M   'P 1'
#
loop_
_entity.id
_entity.type
_entity.pdbx_description
1 polymer ?
#
loop_
_entity_poly.entity_id
_entity_poly.type
_entity_poly.pdbx_seq_one_letter_code
_entity_poly.pdbx_strand_id
1 'polypeptide(L)'
;MESKYKNIATVALSVTGVLLAVMAVYAFSTPSENVKNVVDEVVVQKGNFEHYATLSNESIYGRKASLDYYPEGITESIEGVYSYTVSPEKVGEYRMVVKTTYYVQEGRSKVQVWEETLREEQGEFVGNVTIPVTLNFAEMNEMLNVVKDGTALPRLAGVTEIIFTANTENESFNHTVTLNEGSSLYSFSDTSKSTRTVYSTREVTENSFGGVSVNNARIFYAAMAIFTAIPVAVINRDLIRREKKNPHVVSGRREGDKIILESEEDLKKVFAMSDSPVVRTEIDGVAVYSIVAEGVVYEYRER
;
A
#
# COMPACT_ATOMS: atom_id res chain seq x y z
N MET A 1 -29.80 3.11 58.08
CA MET A 1 -28.37 2.78 57.89
C MET A 1 -28.03 2.48 56.42
N GLU A 2 -28.98 2.06 55.57
CA GLU A 2 -28.74 1.56 54.20
C GLU A 2 -28.38 2.62 53.14
N SER A 3 -28.88 3.86 53.24
CA SER A 3 -28.70 4.87 52.17
C SER A 3 -27.25 5.36 52.00
N LYS A 4 -26.49 5.53 53.09
CA LYS A 4 -25.12 6.07 53.04
C LYS A 4 -24.14 5.07 52.41
N TYR A 5 -24.25 3.79 52.75
CA TYR A 5 -23.44 2.73 52.15
C TYR A 5 -23.80 2.50 50.68
N LYS A 6 -25.08 2.59 50.33
CA LYS A 6 -25.55 2.53 48.94
C LYS A 6 -24.91 3.64 48.09
N ASN A 7 -24.93 4.88 48.58
CA ASN A 7 -24.34 6.01 47.86
C ASN A 7 -22.82 5.88 47.72
N ILE A 8 -22.11 5.46 48.78
CA ILE A 8 -20.65 5.24 48.72
C ILE A 8 -20.32 4.12 47.73
N ALA A 9 -21.06 3.01 47.75
CA ALA A 9 -20.86 1.90 46.81
C ALA A 9 -21.13 2.30 45.36
N THR A 10 -22.20 3.06 45.11
CA THR A 10 -22.50 3.62 43.78
C THR A 10 -21.35 4.50 43.28
N VAL A 11 -20.89 5.46 44.09
CA VAL A 11 -19.79 6.36 43.71
C VAL A 11 -18.51 5.57 43.44
N ALA A 12 -18.15 4.62 44.31
CA ALA A 12 -16.96 3.80 44.14
C ALA A 12 -17.02 2.95 42.85
N LEU A 13 -18.15 2.30 42.58
CA LEU A 13 -18.34 1.49 41.37
C LEU A 13 -18.37 2.34 40.11
N SER A 14 -19.02 3.51 40.14
CA SER A 14 -19.05 4.43 39.01
C SER A 14 -17.65 4.97 38.67
N VAL A 15 -16.88 5.39 39.68
CA VAL A 15 -15.50 5.86 39.46
C VAL A 15 -14.63 4.72 38.91
N THR A 16 -14.75 3.51 39.46
CA THR A 16 -14.01 2.34 38.99
C THR A 16 -14.39 1.99 37.55
N GLY A 17 -15.68 2.00 37.22
CA GLY A 17 -16.16 1.73 35.86
C GLY A 17 -15.67 2.75 34.84
N VAL A 18 -15.65 4.04 35.20
CA VAL A 18 -15.09 5.10 34.34
C VAL A 18 -13.59 4.88 34.12
N LEU A 19 -12.81 4.59 35.16
CA LEU A 19 -11.39 4.31 35.03
C LEU A 19 -11.11 3.10 34.13
N LEU A 20 -11.88 2.01 34.30
CA LEU A 20 -11.78 0.83 33.45
C LEU A 20 -12.15 1.12 31.99
N ALA A 21 -13.18 1.93 31.75
CA ALA A 21 -13.56 2.35 30.41
C ALA A 21 -12.45 3.19 29.74
N VAL A 22 -11.83 4.12 30.48
CA VAL A 22 -10.68 4.89 30.00
C VAL A 22 -9.51 3.96 29.67
N MET A 23 -9.18 3.00 30.54
CA MET A 23 -8.14 2.00 30.28
C MET A 23 -8.44 1.13 29.07
N ALA A 24 -9.71 0.76 28.86
CA ALA A 24 -10.13 0.04 27.66
C ALA A 24 -9.88 0.87 26.40
N VAL A 25 -10.29 2.16 26.40
CA VAL A 25 -10.04 3.08 25.27
C VAL A 25 -8.55 3.19 24.97
N TYR A 26 -7.70 3.34 25.99
CA TYR A 26 -6.24 3.35 25.81
C TYR A 26 -5.72 2.02 25.23
N ALA A 27 -6.20 0.88 25.72
CA ALA A 27 -5.83 -0.44 25.19
C ALA A 27 -6.28 -0.63 23.72
N PHE A 28 -7.42 -0.05 23.32
CA PHE A 28 -7.88 -0.06 21.93
C PHE A 28 -7.07 0.87 21.03
N SER A 29 -6.63 2.01 21.54
CA SER A 29 -5.76 2.94 20.80
C SER A 29 -4.33 2.43 20.63
N THR A 30 -3.90 1.49 21.48
CA THR A 30 -2.57 0.87 21.38
C THR A 30 -2.59 -0.22 20.31
N PRO A 31 -1.68 -0.24 19.32
CA PRO A 31 -1.60 -1.31 18.34
C PRO A 31 -1.25 -2.65 19.01
N SER A 32 -1.85 -3.75 18.56
CA SER A 32 -1.66 -5.09 19.15
C SER A 32 -0.28 -5.68 18.87
N GLU A 33 0.34 -5.25 17.78
CA GLU A 33 1.62 -5.73 17.31
C GLU A 33 2.49 -4.53 16.91
N ASN A 34 3.78 -4.65 17.15
CA ASN A 34 4.78 -3.82 16.50
C ASN A 34 5.39 -4.62 15.34
N VAL A 35 5.32 -4.06 14.14
CA VAL A 35 5.85 -4.69 12.93
C VAL A 35 7.12 -3.94 12.56
N LYS A 36 8.25 -4.66 12.60
CA LYS A 36 9.53 -4.15 12.16
C LYS A 36 9.99 -4.95 10.95
N ASN A 37 10.28 -4.27 9.85
CA ASN A 37 10.95 -4.89 8.71
C ASN A 37 12.45 -4.77 8.93
N VAL A 38 13.12 -5.90 9.12
CA VAL A 38 14.57 -5.96 9.21
C VAL A 38 15.10 -6.34 7.84
N VAL A 39 16.01 -5.52 7.30
CA VAL A 39 16.68 -5.84 6.03
C VAL A 39 17.76 -6.87 6.34
N ASP A 40 17.63 -8.05 5.74
CA ASP A 40 18.55 -9.17 5.95
C ASP A 40 19.72 -9.08 5.00
N GLU A 41 19.44 -8.88 3.71
CA GLU A 41 20.46 -8.85 2.66
C GLU A 41 20.05 -7.92 1.52
N VAL A 42 21.04 -7.24 0.93
CA VAL A 42 20.87 -6.47 -0.30
C VAL A 42 21.78 -7.08 -1.35
N VAL A 43 21.19 -7.69 -2.37
CA VAL A 43 21.91 -8.29 -3.49
C VAL A 43 21.91 -7.32 -4.67
N VAL A 44 23.08 -7.03 -5.20
CA VAL A 44 23.29 -6.15 -6.36
C VAL A 44 23.97 -6.96 -7.45
N GLN A 45 23.32 -7.07 -8.60
CA GLN A 45 23.86 -7.69 -9.80
C GLN A 45 24.14 -6.61 -10.84
N LYS A 46 25.27 -6.70 -11.54
CA LYS A 46 25.66 -5.77 -12.61
C LYS A 46 26.24 -6.53 -13.79
N GLY A 47 25.76 -6.23 -14.98
CA GLY A 47 26.36 -6.63 -16.26
C GLY A 47 26.86 -5.39 -17.00
N ASN A 48 28.04 -5.45 -17.59
CA ASN A 48 28.62 -4.38 -18.39
C ASN A 48 29.36 -4.95 -19.61
N PHE A 49 29.13 -4.39 -20.79
CA PHE A 49 29.83 -4.73 -22.01
C PHE A 49 30.70 -3.55 -22.43
N GLU A 50 32.01 -3.73 -22.31
CA GLU A 50 33.00 -2.77 -22.81
C GLU A 50 33.48 -3.23 -24.18
N HIS A 51 33.58 -2.30 -25.12
CA HIS A 51 33.89 -2.63 -26.50
C HIS A 51 34.77 -1.58 -27.19
N TYR A 52 35.48 -2.04 -28.20
CA TYR A 52 36.28 -1.22 -29.10
C TYR A 52 36.26 -1.84 -30.50
N ALA A 53 36.30 -0.99 -31.52
CA ALA A 53 36.39 -1.42 -32.91
C ALA A 53 37.84 -1.48 -33.37
N THR A 54 38.14 -2.46 -34.22
CA THR A 54 39.31 -2.44 -35.10
C THR A 54 38.89 -1.78 -36.42
N LEU A 55 39.60 -0.71 -36.79
CA LEU A 55 39.27 0.10 -37.95
C LEU A 55 40.33 -0.09 -39.05
N SER A 56 39.88 -0.14 -40.30
CA SER A 56 40.76 -0.25 -41.48
C SER A 56 41.54 1.03 -41.76
N ASN A 57 41.05 2.18 -41.28
CA ASN A 57 41.70 3.48 -41.45
C ASN A 57 42.44 3.93 -40.17
N GLU A 58 43.76 3.82 -40.18
CA GLU A 58 44.62 4.22 -39.05
C GLU A 58 44.81 5.73 -38.91
N SER A 59 44.46 6.54 -39.93
CA SER A 59 44.89 7.94 -40.02
C SER A 59 44.10 8.93 -39.16
N ILE A 60 42.84 8.62 -38.81
CA ILE A 60 41.95 9.54 -38.06
C ILE A 60 41.69 9.04 -36.64
N TYR A 61 41.40 7.75 -36.49
CA TYR A 61 40.95 7.17 -35.23
C TYR A 61 41.97 6.19 -34.60
N GLY A 62 43.10 5.96 -35.27
CA GLY A 62 44.02 4.87 -34.95
C GLY A 62 43.42 3.50 -35.29
N ARG A 63 44.21 2.44 -35.08
CA ARG A 63 43.81 1.06 -35.44
C ARG A 63 42.72 0.49 -34.53
N LYS A 64 42.66 0.95 -33.27
CA LYS A 64 41.66 0.55 -32.27
C LYS A 64 41.03 1.80 -31.67
N ALA A 65 39.71 1.88 -31.67
CA ALA A 65 38.98 3.00 -31.10
C ALA A 65 37.79 2.49 -30.28
N SER A 66 37.52 3.12 -29.13
CA SER A 66 36.27 2.92 -28.39
C SER A 66 35.41 4.16 -28.60
N LEU A 67 34.28 3.98 -29.28
CA LEU A 67 33.34 5.02 -29.68
C LEU A 67 31.91 4.58 -29.33
N ASP A 68 31.02 5.54 -29.13
CA ASP A 68 29.59 5.27 -29.00
C ASP A 68 28.97 4.81 -30.35
N TYR A 69 29.55 5.32 -31.45
CA TYR A 69 29.14 5.01 -32.82
C TYR A 69 30.37 4.72 -33.68
N TYR A 70 30.38 3.56 -34.35
CA TYR A 70 31.46 3.12 -35.22
C TYR A 70 31.05 3.26 -36.69
N PRO A 71 31.88 3.86 -37.56
CA PRO A 71 31.53 3.97 -38.97
C PRO A 71 31.59 2.62 -39.67
N GLU A 72 30.48 2.17 -40.25
CA GLU A 72 30.33 0.86 -40.89
C GLU A 72 31.39 0.62 -41.97
N GLY A 73 31.61 1.60 -42.86
CA GLY A 73 32.51 1.46 -44.01
C GLY A 73 33.99 1.29 -43.68
N ILE A 74 34.41 1.51 -42.43
CA ILE A 74 35.81 1.31 -41.99
C ILE A 74 35.93 0.38 -40.78
N THR A 75 34.83 -0.18 -40.27
CA THR A 75 34.85 -1.06 -39.10
C THR A 75 35.02 -2.51 -39.57
N GLU A 76 36.15 -3.13 -39.23
CA GLU A 76 36.45 -4.51 -39.62
C GLU A 76 35.88 -5.51 -38.62
N SER A 77 36.10 -5.23 -37.33
CA SER A 77 35.61 -6.04 -36.23
C SER A 77 35.34 -5.18 -35.01
N ILE A 78 34.48 -5.67 -34.13
CA ILE A 78 34.33 -5.14 -32.77
C ILE A 78 34.75 -6.24 -31.80
N GLU A 79 35.69 -5.89 -30.92
CA GLU A 79 36.12 -6.72 -29.80
C GLU A 79 35.61 -6.08 -28.52
N GLY A 80 35.23 -6.91 -27.56
CA GLY A 80 34.73 -6.45 -26.29
C GLY A 80 34.84 -7.49 -25.21
N VAL A 81 34.51 -7.05 -24.00
CA VAL A 81 34.55 -7.86 -22.80
C VAL A 81 33.26 -7.63 -22.05
N TYR A 82 32.49 -8.71 -21.89
CA TYR A 82 31.31 -8.71 -21.05
C TYR A 82 31.71 -9.08 -19.62
N SER A 83 31.40 -8.22 -18.66
CA SER A 83 31.69 -8.42 -17.25
C SER A 83 30.39 -8.50 -16.45
N TYR A 84 30.25 -9.54 -15.64
CA TYR A 84 29.18 -9.68 -14.67
C TYR A 84 29.73 -9.70 -13.25
N THR A 85 29.04 -9.04 -12.33
CA THR A 85 29.36 -9.02 -10.90
C THR A 85 28.09 -9.16 -10.07
N VAL A 86 28.19 -9.86 -8.94
CA VAL A 86 27.16 -9.97 -7.90
C VAL A 86 27.77 -9.65 -6.54
N SER A 87 27.07 -8.81 -5.77
CA SER A 87 27.46 -8.40 -4.42
C SER A 87 26.27 -8.55 -3.47
N PRO A 88 26.39 -9.26 -2.33
CA PRO A 88 27.59 -9.98 -1.89
C PRO A 88 27.97 -11.14 -2.83
N GLU A 89 29.19 -11.64 -2.68
CA GLU A 89 29.74 -12.71 -3.52
C GLU A 89 28.85 -13.97 -3.41
N LYS A 90 28.30 -14.39 -4.54
CA LYS A 90 27.47 -15.60 -4.66
C LYS A 90 28.09 -16.53 -5.70
N VAL A 91 27.94 -17.83 -5.47
CA VAL A 91 28.27 -18.88 -6.44
C VAL A 91 27.07 -19.09 -7.35
N GLY A 92 27.32 -19.28 -8.63
CA GLY A 92 26.26 -19.52 -9.60
C GLY A 92 26.79 -20.02 -10.93
N GLU A 93 25.86 -20.18 -11.87
CA GLU A 93 26.14 -20.60 -13.24
C GLU A 93 25.77 -19.47 -14.20
N TYR A 94 26.56 -19.31 -15.25
CA TYR A 94 26.29 -18.36 -16.32
C TYR A 94 26.18 -19.06 -17.66
N ARG A 95 25.47 -18.41 -18.58
CA ARG A 95 25.42 -18.74 -20.00
C ARG A 95 25.43 -17.44 -20.80
N MET A 96 26.36 -17.33 -21.73
CA MET A 96 26.44 -16.25 -22.69
C MET A 96 26.22 -16.81 -24.09
N VAL A 97 25.27 -16.24 -24.82
CA VAL A 97 24.96 -16.58 -26.21
C VAL A 97 25.07 -15.32 -27.05
N VAL A 98 25.95 -15.35 -28.05
CA VAL A 98 26.01 -14.35 -29.10
C VAL A 98 25.29 -14.94 -30.30
N LYS A 99 24.21 -14.30 -30.74
CA LYS A 99 23.40 -14.80 -31.86
C LYS A 99 23.02 -13.69 -32.81
N THR A 100 22.79 -14.08 -34.06
CA THR A 100 22.26 -13.23 -35.11
C THR A 100 20.92 -13.78 -35.57
N THR A 101 19.87 -12.97 -35.43
CA THR A 101 18.53 -13.31 -35.91
C THR A 101 18.28 -12.57 -37.21
N TYR A 102 18.07 -13.33 -38.29
CA TYR A 102 17.75 -12.81 -39.61
C TYR A 102 16.24 -12.76 -39.80
N TYR A 103 15.72 -11.60 -40.21
CA TYR A 103 14.29 -11.36 -40.34
C TYR A 103 13.94 -10.55 -41.59
N VAL A 104 12.69 -10.66 -42.01
CA VAL A 104 12.07 -9.78 -42.99
C VAL A 104 11.03 -8.90 -42.30
N GLN A 105 11.00 -7.63 -42.70
CA GLN A 105 9.99 -6.69 -42.22
C GLN A 105 8.70 -6.85 -43.02
N GLU A 106 7.63 -7.29 -42.36
CA GLU A 106 6.27 -7.34 -42.91
C GLU A 106 5.40 -6.27 -42.22
N GLY A 107 5.34 -5.09 -42.84
CA GLY A 107 4.70 -3.92 -42.24
C GLY A 107 5.38 -3.47 -40.95
N ARG A 108 4.71 -3.66 -39.81
CA ARG A 108 5.24 -3.35 -38.47
C ARG A 108 5.83 -4.57 -37.75
N SER A 109 5.67 -5.76 -38.30
CA SER A 109 6.11 -7.01 -37.70
C SER A 109 7.43 -7.46 -38.30
N LYS A 110 8.30 -8.05 -37.48
CA LYS A 110 9.49 -8.76 -37.93
C LYS A 110 9.17 -10.24 -38.00
N VAL A 111 9.30 -10.85 -39.18
CA VAL A 111 9.15 -12.29 -39.37
C VAL A 111 10.55 -12.89 -39.37
N GLN A 112 10.86 -13.69 -38.35
CA GLN A 112 12.12 -14.41 -38.25
C GLN A 112 12.20 -15.48 -39.34
N VAL A 113 13.30 -15.48 -40.08
CA VAL A 113 13.57 -16.43 -41.16
C VAL A 113 14.62 -17.44 -40.74
N TRP A 114 15.68 -16.96 -40.08
CA TRP A 114 16.81 -17.78 -39.66
C TRP A 114 17.39 -17.23 -38.35
N GLU A 115 17.96 -18.11 -37.53
CA GLU A 115 18.73 -17.74 -36.34
C GLU A 115 20.02 -18.53 -36.33
N GLU A 116 21.11 -17.83 -36.05
CA GLU A 116 22.43 -18.39 -35.97
C GLU A 116 23.08 -18.04 -34.64
N THR A 117 23.70 -19.02 -34.00
CA THR A 117 24.50 -18.79 -32.79
C THR A 117 25.96 -18.64 -33.21
N LEU A 118 26.50 -17.43 -33.07
CA LEU A 118 27.90 -17.12 -33.39
C LEU A 118 28.85 -17.63 -32.31
N ARG A 119 28.42 -17.58 -31.05
CA ARG A 119 29.20 -18.06 -29.90
C ARG A 119 28.27 -18.45 -28.77
N GLU A 120 28.64 -19.52 -28.07
CA GLU A 120 28.00 -19.92 -26.84
C GLU A 120 29.07 -20.31 -25.81
N GLU A 121 28.95 -19.78 -24.60
CA GLU A 121 29.86 -20.06 -23.50
C GLU A 121 29.06 -20.21 -22.21
N GLN A 122 29.41 -21.19 -21.39
CA GLN A 122 28.74 -21.46 -20.12
C GLN A 122 29.74 -21.95 -19.10
N GLY A 123 29.47 -21.70 -17.83
CA GLY A 123 30.33 -22.13 -16.74
C GLY A 123 29.84 -21.69 -15.39
N GLU A 124 30.64 -21.97 -14.37
CA GLU A 124 30.42 -21.53 -13.00
C GLU A 124 31.16 -20.22 -12.74
N PHE A 125 30.65 -19.42 -11.82
CA PHE A 125 31.30 -18.20 -11.35
C PHE A 125 31.20 -18.07 -9.82
N VAL A 126 32.12 -17.30 -9.26
CA VAL A 126 32.09 -16.91 -7.84
C VAL A 126 32.24 -15.39 -7.77
N GLY A 127 31.13 -14.70 -7.51
CA GLY A 127 31.07 -13.23 -7.41
C GLY A 127 31.17 -12.48 -8.73
N ASN A 128 32.02 -12.91 -9.67
CA ASN A 128 32.18 -12.26 -10.96
C ASN A 128 32.56 -13.24 -12.08
N VAL A 129 32.32 -12.83 -13.32
CA VAL A 129 32.81 -13.49 -14.52
C VAL A 129 33.06 -12.46 -15.62
N THR A 130 34.06 -12.73 -16.46
CA THR A 130 34.47 -11.88 -17.57
C THR A 130 34.62 -12.74 -18.82
N ILE A 131 33.94 -12.36 -19.91
CA ILE A 131 33.87 -13.16 -21.12
C ILE A 131 34.23 -12.27 -22.33
N PRO A 132 35.29 -12.61 -23.09
CA PRO A 132 35.65 -11.87 -24.29
C PRO A 132 34.66 -12.18 -25.43
N VAL A 133 34.26 -11.15 -26.16
CA VAL A 133 33.37 -11.23 -27.33
C VAL A 133 34.07 -10.60 -28.53
N THR A 134 33.95 -11.23 -29.69
CA THR A 134 34.45 -10.70 -30.95
C THR A 134 33.36 -10.83 -32.00
N LEU A 135 33.06 -9.73 -32.69
CA LEU A 135 32.12 -9.65 -33.80
C LEU A 135 32.92 -9.32 -35.06
N ASN A 136 33.00 -10.26 -36.01
CA ASN A 136 33.67 -10.08 -37.28
C ASN A 136 32.65 -9.72 -38.36
N PHE A 137 32.69 -8.48 -38.84
CA PHE A 137 31.72 -8.00 -39.83
C PHE A 137 31.90 -8.63 -41.20
N ALA A 138 33.10 -9.10 -41.57
CA ALA A 138 33.31 -9.81 -42.82
C ALA A 138 32.54 -11.14 -42.82
N GLU A 139 32.68 -11.91 -41.74
CA GLU A 139 31.99 -13.21 -41.56
C GLU A 139 30.47 -13.02 -41.47
N MET A 140 30.01 -12.03 -40.69
CA MET A 140 28.59 -11.75 -40.54
C MET A 140 27.93 -11.33 -41.86
N ASN A 141 28.61 -10.51 -42.66
CA ASN A 141 28.13 -10.07 -43.97
C ASN A 141 28.14 -11.21 -44.99
N GLU A 142 29.18 -12.05 -44.98
CA GLU A 142 29.23 -13.25 -45.82
C GLU A 142 28.04 -14.17 -45.51
N MET A 143 27.78 -14.44 -44.23
CA MET A 143 26.67 -15.28 -43.82
C MET A 143 25.30 -14.66 -44.17
N LEU A 144 25.13 -13.34 -43.99
CA LEU A 144 23.92 -12.65 -44.43
C LEU A 144 23.66 -12.86 -45.93
N ASN A 145 24.70 -12.80 -46.76
CA ASN A 145 24.58 -13.03 -48.21
C ASN A 145 24.22 -14.49 -48.52
N VAL A 146 24.84 -15.46 -47.83
CA VAL A 146 24.49 -16.88 -47.96
C VAL A 146 23.02 -17.13 -47.62
N VAL A 147 22.51 -16.54 -46.54
CA VAL A 147 21.09 -16.68 -46.16
C VAL A 147 20.18 -15.98 -47.16
N LYS A 148 20.54 -14.78 -47.64
CA LYS A 148 19.78 -14.06 -48.69
C LYS A 148 19.65 -14.88 -49.96
N ASP A 149 20.74 -15.45 -50.44
CA ASP A 149 20.78 -16.25 -51.65
C ASP A 149 20.03 -17.58 -51.47
N GLY A 150 20.20 -18.24 -50.32
CA GLY A 150 19.51 -19.50 -49.99
C GLY A 150 17.99 -19.36 -49.84
N THR A 151 17.52 -18.21 -49.36
CA THR A 151 16.09 -17.94 -49.12
C THR A 151 15.42 -17.15 -50.24
N ALA A 152 16.18 -16.64 -51.22
CA ALA A 152 15.72 -15.71 -52.26
C ALA A 152 15.02 -14.44 -51.71
N LEU A 153 15.44 -13.96 -50.52
CA LEU A 153 14.88 -12.80 -49.85
C LEU A 153 15.90 -11.64 -49.82
N PRO A 154 15.91 -10.74 -50.83
CA PRO A 154 16.93 -9.68 -50.91
C PRO A 154 16.80 -8.62 -49.80
N ARG A 155 15.63 -8.52 -49.15
CA ARG A 155 15.34 -7.55 -48.08
C ARG A 155 15.56 -8.10 -46.67
N LEU A 156 16.28 -9.21 -46.54
CA LEU A 156 16.64 -9.79 -45.25
C LEU A 156 17.57 -8.83 -44.48
N ALA A 157 17.28 -8.61 -43.21
CA ALA A 157 18.10 -7.86 -42.28
C ALA A 157 18.52 -8.76 -41.10
N GLY A 158 19.70 -8.51 -40.53
CA GLY A 158 20.19 -9.17 -39.32
C GLY A 158 20.05 -8.25 -38.10
N VAL A 159 19.83 -8.84 -36.93
CA VAL A 159 20.05 -8.20 -35.63
C VAL A 159 20.90 -9.13 -34.80
N THR A 160 22.01 -8.60 -34.27
CA THR A 160 22.96 -9.35 -33.46
C THR A 160 22.80 -8.99 -31.99
N GLU A 161 22.70 -10.01 -31.13
CA GLU A 161 22.45 -9.88 -29.71
C GLU A 161 23.49 -10.67 -28.90
N ILE A 162 24.00 -10.05 -27.84
CA ILE A 162 24.80 -10.70 -26.79
C ILE A 162 23.86 -10.90 -25.61
N ILE A 163 23.45 -12.14 -25.37
CA ILE A 163 22.53 -12.52 -24.30
C ILE A 163 23.34 -13.16 -23.19
N PHE A 164 23.38 -12.52 -22.04
CA PHE A 164 23.99 -13.05 -20.84
C PHE A 164 22.91 -13.40 -19.81
N THR A 165 22.98 -14.62 -19.31
CA THR A 165 22.16 -15.08 -18.19
C THR A 165 23.06 -15.59 -17.07
N ALA A 166 22.74 -15.24 -15.83
CA ALA A 166 23.39 -15.76 -14.64
C ALA A 166 22.33 -16.17 -13.62
N ASN A 167 22.50 -17.36 -13.05
CA ASN A 167 21.62 -17.89 -12.02
C ASN A 167 22.45 -18.20 -10.77
N THR A 168 22.01 -17.68 -9.63
CA THR A 168 22.46 -18.05 -8.29
C THR A 168 21.32 -18.80 -7.59
N GLU A 169 21.52 -19.24 -6.34
CA GLU A 169 20.54 -20.05 -5.60
C GLU A 169 19.13 -19.43 -5.58
N ASN A 170 19.02 -18.10 -5.45
CA ASN A 170 17.73 -17.40 -5.32
C ASN A 170 17.55 -16.23 -6.30
N GLU A 171 18.52 -15.95 -7.17
CA GLU A 171 18.48 -14.82 -8.09
C GLU A 171 18.76 -15.25 -9.54
N SER A 172 18.09 -14.57 -10.48
CA SER A 172 18.40 -14.68 -11.90
C SER A 172 18.66 -13.29 -12.48
N PHE A 173 19.68 -13.20 -13.32
CA PHE A 173 20.08 -11.99 -14.00
C PHE A 173 20.12 -12.26 -15.50
N ASN A 174 19.31 -11.52 -16.26
CA ASN A 174 19.30 -11.59 -17.71
C ASN A 174 19.62 -10.22 -18.29
N HIS A 175 20.55 -10.16 -19.23
CA HIS A 175 20.98 -8.93 -19.88
C HIS A 175 21.23 -9.20 -21.36
N THR A 176 20.60 -8.39 -22.21
CA THR A 176 20.77 -8.47 -23.66
C THR A 176 21.37 -7.16 -24.13
N VAL A 177 22.54 -7.24 -24.74
CA VAL A 177 23.17 -6.12 -25.44
C VAL A 177 22.87 -6.31 -26.93
N THR A 178 22.32 -5.30 -27.59
CA THR A 178 21.96 -5.38 -29.01
C THR A 178 22.89 -4.53 -29.85
N LEU A 179 23.45 -5.12 -30.91
CA LEU A 179 24.14 -4.37 -31.95
C LEU A 179 23.10 -3.74 -32.88
N ASN A 180 23.09 -2.41 -32.92
CA ASN A 180 22.26 -1.63 -33.81
C ASN A 180 23.05 -1.30 -35.07
N GLU A 181 22.62 -1.87 -36.19
CA GLU A 181 23.12 -1.59 -37.52
C GLU A 181 22.26 -0.47 -38.14
N GLY A 182 22.74 0.78 -38.02
CA GLY A 182 22.14 1.93 -38.69
C GLY A 182 22.59 2.03 -40.15
N SER A 183 22.07 2.99 -40.92
CA SER A 183 22.39 3.12 -42.35
C SER A 183 23.85 3.42 -42.69
N SER A 184 24.70 3.70 -41.69
CA SER A 184 26.14 3.97 -41.86
C SER A 184 26.96 3.78 -40.58
N LEU A 185 26.34 3.40 -39.46
CA LEU A 185 26.96 3.39 -38.14
C LEU A 185 26.54 2.14 -37.36
N TYR A 186 27.50 1.54 -36.67
CA TYR A 186 27.27 0.51 -35.65
C TYR A 186 27.25 1.14 -34.25
N SER A 187 26.34 0.70 -33.40
CA SER A 187 26.29 1.10 -31.99
C SER A 187 25.71 -0.02 -31.13
N PHE A 188 25.99 -0.03 -29.84
CA PHE A 188 25.36 -0.97 -28.91
C PHE A 188 24.30 -0.26 -28.06
N SER A 189 23.15 -0.91 -27.88
CA SER A 189 22.17 -0.52 -26.87
C SER A 189 22.27 -1.44 -25.66
N ASP A 190 21.91 -0.91 -24.50
CA ASP A 190 21.89 -1.63 -23.23
C ASP A 190 23.25 -2.26 -22.90
N THR A 191 24.34 -1.49 -23.03
CA THR A 191 25.69 -1.98 -22.68
C THR A 191 25.87 -2.23 -21.19
N SER A 192 25.03 -1.65 -20.33
CA SER A 192 25.10 -1.86 -18.89
C SER A 192 23.71 -2.06 -18.27
N LYS A 193 23.63 -2.96 -17.30
CA LYS A 193 22.41 -3.23 -16.52
C LYS A 193 22.75 -3.51 -15.07
N SER A 194 21.99 -2.92 -14.15
CA SER A 194 22.12 -3.19 -12.72
C SER A 194 20.76 -3.53 -12.12
N THR A 195 20.70 -4.61 -11.35
CA THR A 195 19.53 -5.03 -10.57
C THR A 195 19.88 -4.99 -9.08
N ARG A 196 18.96 -4.51 -8.25
CA ARG A 196 19.09 -4.50 -6.79
C ARG A 196 17.88 -5.19 -6.17
N THR A 197 18.13 -6.26 -5.44
CA THR A 197 17.12 -7.04 -4.70
C THR A 197 17.35 -6.86 -3.21
N VAL A 198 16.28 -6.65 -2.45
CA VAL A 198 16.33 -6.48 -0.99
C VAL A 198 15.53 -7.60 -0.35
N TYR A 199 16.20 -8.39 0.48
CA TYR A 199 15.58 -9.41 1.31
C TYR A 199 15.33 -8.82 2.69
N SER A 200 14.10 -8.98 3.19
CA SER A 200 13.73 -8.47 4.51
C SER A 200 12.79 -9.42 5.24
N THR A 201 13.08 -9.64 6.51
CA THR A 201 12.24 -10.41 7.42
C THR A 201 11.31 -9.48 8.19
N ARG A 202 10.04 -9.88 8.26
CA ARG A 202 9.02 -9.18 9.05
C ARG A 202 9.05 -9.73 10.48
N GLU A 203 9.65 -8.97 11.39
CA GLU A 203 9.58 -9.26 12.82
C GLU A 203 8.27 -8.68 13.38
N VAL A 204 7.46 -9.56 13.97
CA VAL A 204 6.21 -9.18 14.65
C VAL A 204 6.41 -9.42 16.14
N THR A 205 6.38 -8.34 16.92
CA THR A 205 6.41 -8.43 18.39
C THR A 205 5.05 -8.06 18.93
N GLU A 206 4.47 -8.92 19.77
CA GLU A 206 3.22 -8.60 20.47
C GLU A 206 3.45 -7.48 21.48
N ASN A 207 2.61 -6.46 21.44
CA ASN A 207 2.65 -5.38 22.43
C ASN A 207 1.91 -5.81 23.70
N SER A 208 2.37 -5.28 24.84
CA SER A 208 1.70 -5.46 26.13
C SER A 208 1.18 -4.14 26.69
N PHE A 209 0.06 -4.21 27.41
CA PHE A 209 -0.54 -3.08 28.10
C PHE A 209 -0.97 -3.55 29.50
N GLY A 210 -0.40 -2.93 30.54
CA GLY A 210 -0.67 -3.33 31.92
C GLY A 210 -0.16 -4.74 32.30
N GLY A 211 0.86 -5.26 31.62
CA GLY A 211 1.46 -6.57 31.89
C GLY A 211 0.79 -7.75 31.19
N VAL A 212 -0.25 -7.52 30.38
CA VAL A 212 -0.89 -8.52 29.52
C VAL A 212 -0.80 -8.10 28.05
N SER A 213 -0.99 -9.04 27.11
CA SER A 213 -1.06 -8.68 25.68
C SER A 213 -2.16 -7.65 25.45
N VAL A 214 -1.95 -6.72 24.50
CA VAL A 214 -2.92 -5.64 24.21
C VAL A 214 -4.29 -6.21 23.85
N ASN A 215 -4.35 -7.34 23.13
CA ASN A 215 -5.61 -8.02 22.82
C ASN A 215 -6.34 -8.50 24.09
N ASN A 216 -5.61 -9.08 25.04
CA ASN A 216 -6.19 -9.49 26.32
C ASN A 216 -6.59 -8.28 27.17
N ALA A 217 -5.80 -7.20 27.17
CA ALA A 217 -6.13 -5.96 27.87
C ALA A 217 -7.45 -5.35 27.35
N ARG A 218 -7.63 -5.29 26.02
CA ARG A 218 -8.87 -4.79 25.39
C ARG A 218 -10.10 -5.54 25.90
N ILE A 219 -10.03 -6.88 25.91
CA ILE A 219 -11.13 -7.73 26.38
C ILE A 219 -11.34 -7.55 27.88
N PHE A 220 -10.26 -7.60 28.67
CA PHE A 220 -10.32 -7.54 30.13
C PHE A 220 -10.92 -6.21 30.63
N TYR A 221 -10.38 -5.07 30.18
CA TYR A 221 -10.86 -3.77 30.63
C TYR A 221 -12.28 -3.46 30.15
N ALA A 222 -12.63 -3.85 28.91
CA ALA A 222 -13.99 -3.67 28.39
C ALA A 222 -15.01 -4.53 29.16
N ALA A 223 -14.70 -5.81 29.39
CA ALA A 223 -15.56 -6.71 30.16
C ALA A 223 -15.73 -6.18 31.59
N MET A 224 -14.64 -5.77 32.24
CA MET A 224 -14.70 -5.24 33.60
C MET A 224 -15.52 -3.95 33.70
N ALA A 225 -15.40 -3.04 32.73
CA ALA A 225 -16.23 -1.85 32.68
C ALA A 225 -17.73 -2.21 32.61
N ILE A 226 -18.12 -3.15 31.74
CA ILE A 226 -19.51 -3.64 31.65
C ILE A 226 -19.96 -4.27 32.96
N PHE A 227 -19.14 -5.14 33.56
CA PHE A 227 -19.46 -5.79 34.83
C PHE A 227 -19.64 -4.79 35.97
N THR A 228 -18.89 -3.69 36.01
CA THR A 228 -19.10 -2.63 37.02
C THR A 228 -20.36 -1.80 36.77
N ALA A 229 -20.78 -1.65 35.52
CA ALA A 229 -21.99 -0.90 35.17
C ALA A 229 -23.28 -1.61 35.60
N ILE A 230 -23.31 -2.96 35.58
CA ILE A 230 -24.50 -3.75 35.92
C ILE A 230 -24.97 -3.51 37.37
N PRO A 231 -24.13 -3.66 38.41
CA PRO A 231 -24.53 -3.38 39.79
C PRO A 231 -24.97 -1.92 40.00
N VAL A 232 -24.31 -0.95 39.35
CA VAL A 232 -24.70 0.47 39.42
C VAL A 232 -26.13 0.66 38.89
N ALA A 233 -26.46 0.04 37.75
CA ALA A 233 -27.81 0.09 37.18
C ALA A 233 -28.85 -0.59 38.09
N VAL A 234 -28.49 -1.71 38.73
CA VAL A 234 -29.39 -2.42 39.67
C VAL A 234 -29.62 -1.62 40.95
N ILE A 235 -28.57 -1.05 41.53
CA ILE A 235 -28.62 -0.24 42.76
C ILE A 235 -29.48 1.02 42.53
N ASN A 236 -29.35 1.66 41.36
CA ASN A 236 -30.08 2.88 41.01
C ASN A 236 -31.41 2.62 40.28
N ARG A 237 -31.87 1.37 40.20
CA ARG A 237 -33.11 0.99 39.50
C ARG A 237 -34.32 1.80 39.96
N ASP A 238 -34.42 2.11 41.24
CA ASP A 238 -35.55 2.89 41.79
C ASP A 238 -35.51 4.36 41.37
N LEU A 239 -34.32 4.95 41.20
CA LEU A 239 -34.16 6.32 40.68
C LEU A 239 -34.58 6.37 39.20
N ILE A 240 -34.09 5.40 38.41
CA ILE A 240 -34.44 5.27 36.98
C ILE A 240 -35.94 5.00 36.80
N ARG A 241 -36.57 4.25 37.72
CA ARG A 241 -38.00 3.95 37.66
C ARG A 241 -38.88 5.11 38.13
N ARG A 242 -38.39 5.98 39.03
CA ARG A 242 -39.10 7.19 39.50
C ARG A 242 -39.21 8.27 38.43
N GLU A 243 -38.33 8.29 37.43
CA GLU A 243 -38.42 9.23 36.30
C GLU A 243 -39.54 8.91 35.30
N LYS A 244 -40.22 7.76 35.40
CA LYS A 244 -41.48 7.54 34.67
C LYS A 244 -42.58 8.42 35.28
N LYS A 245 -42.68 9.68 34.80
CA LYS A 245 -43.77 10.61 35.13
C LYS A 245 -45.12 9.92 34.91
N ASN A 246 -45.97 9.90 35.95
CA ASN A 246 -47.31 9.32 35.86
C ASN A 246 -48.11 10.10 34.80
N PRO A 247 -48.65 9.46 33.74
CA PRO A 247 -49.28 10.17 32.63
C PRO A 247 -50.52 10.98 33.04
N HIS A 248 -51.09 10.70 34.21
CA HIS A 248 -52.30 11.35 34.70
C HIS A 248 -52.05 12.51 35.69
N VAL A 249 -50.80 12.84 35.97
CA VAL A 249 -50.45 13.91 36.89
C VAL A 249 -49.84 15.06 36.10
N VAL A 250 -50.40 16.26 36.32
CA VAL A 250 -49.92 17.52 35.76
C VAL A 250 -49.16 18.29 36.82
N SER A 251 -48.02 18.86 36.45
CA SER A 251 -47.21 19.69 37.34
C SER A 251 -47.57 21.16 37.09
N GLY A 252 -47.95 21.87 38.14
CA GLY A 252 -48.34 23.26 38.04
C GLY A 252 -48.52 23.93 39.39
N ARG A 253 -48.41 25.26 39.39
CA ARG A 253 -48.62 26.11 40.56
C ARG A 253 -50.00 26.74 40.51
N ARG A 254 -50.76 26.60 41.60
CA ARG A 254 -52.07 27.26 41.72
C ARG A 254 -51.93 28.72 42.12
N GLU A 255 -52.56 29.61 41.37
CA GLU A 255 -52.72 31.04 41.64
C GLU A 255 -54.22 31.39 41.54
N GLY A 256 -54.91 31.34 42.68
CA GLY A 256 -56.37 31.55 42.74
C GLY A 256 -57.15 30.45 41.99
N ASP A 257 -57.96 30.89 41.02
CA ASP A 257 -58.74 30.01 40.13
C ASP A 257 -57.95 29.60 38.87
N LYS A 258 -56.66 29.93 38.83
CA LYS A 258 -55.75 29.57 37.74
C LYS A 258 -54.69 28.58 38.20
N ILE A 259 -54.28 27.68 37.32
CA ILE A 259 -53.15 26.78 37.52
C ILE A 259 -52.14 27.04 36.41
N ILE A 260 -50.96 27.56 36.78
CA ILE A 260 -49.85 27.78 35.86
C ILE A 260 -49.09 26.47 35.72
N LEU A 261 -49.15 25.88 34.54
CA LEU A 261 -48.50 24.63 34.19
C LEU A 261 -47.00 24.86 33.96
N GLU A 262 -46.19 23.91 34.43
CA GLU A 262 -44.72 24.01 34.33
C GLU A 262 -44.19 23.66 32.94
N SER A 263 -44.96 22.90 32.15
CA SER A 263 -44.52 22.42 30.83
C SER A 263 -45.66 22.33 29.82
N GLU A 264 -45.32 22.40 28.53
CA GLU A 264 -46.26 22.16 27.43
C GLU A 264 -46.84 20.73 27.47
N GLU A 265 -46.05 19.75 27.93
CA GLU A 265 -46.52 18.38 28.12
C GLU A 265 -47.67 18.30 29.12
N ASP A 266 -47.61 19.08 30.19
CA ASP A 266 -48.68 19.13 31.18
C ASP A 266 -49.93 19.80 30.60
N LEU A 267 -49.80 20.78 29.70
CA LEU A 267 -50.92 21.38 28.97
C LEU A 267 -51.61 20.34 28.06
N LYS A 268 -50.82 19.55 27.33
CA LYS A 268 -51.33 18.45 26.49
C LYS A 268 -52.09 17.40 27.31
N LYS A 269 -51.62 17.08 28.52
CA LYS A 269 -52.34 16.19 29.44
C LYS A 269 -53.67 16.78 29.88
N VAL A 270 -53.70 18.06 30.27
CA VAL A 270 -54.96 18.75 30.63
C VAL A 270 -55.93 18.74 29.45
N PHE A 271 -55.45 19.04 28.24
CA PHE A 271 -56.27 18.99 27.02
C PHE A 271 -56.89 17.60 26.80
N ALA A 272 -56.08 16.55 26.91
CA ALA A 272 -56.54 15.17 26.75
C ALA A 272 -57.56 14.73 27.83
N MET A 273 -57.62 15.42 28.97
CA MET A 273 -58.53 15.08 30.07
C MET A 273 -59.80 15.93 30.11
N SER A 274 -59.77 17.14 29.56
CA SER A 274 -60.82 18.15 29.76
C SER A 274 -61.76 18.35 28.57
N ASP A 275 -61.47 17.73 27.41
CA ASP A 275 -62.20 17.90 26.14
C ASP A 275 -62.49 19.37 25.76
N SER A 276 -61.73 20.30 26.34
CA SER A 276 -61.92 21.73 26.23
C SER A 276 -60.88 22.30 25.26
N PRO A 277 -61.25 23.25 24.40
CA PRO A 277 -60.33 23.79 23.41
C PRO A 277 -59.18 24.56 24.09
N VAL A 278 -57.98 24.47 23.49
CA VAL A 278 -56.84 25.30 23.89
C VAL A 278 -56.96 26.67 23.23
N VAL A 279 -57.07 27.71 24.04
CA VAL A 279 -57.12 29.10 23.56
C VAL A 279 -55.73 29.72 23.69
N ARG A 280 -55.19 30.22 22.58
CA ARG A 280 -53.95 31.00 22.58
C ARG A 280 -54.28 32.49 22.68
N THR A 281 -53.67 33.15 23.64
CA THR A 281 -53.73 34.61 23.83
C THR A 281 -52.32 35.17 23.96
N GLU A 282 -52.19 36.49 23.86
CA GLU A 282 -50.94 37.19 24.10
C GLU A 282 -51.14 38.15 25.27
N ILE A 283 -50.37 37.95 26.33
CA ILE A 283 -50.43 38.77 27.54
C ILE A 283 -49.01 39.26 27.81
N ASP A 284 -48.82 40.58 27.88
CA ASP A 284 -47.53 41.23 28.14
C ASP A 284 -46.39 40.77 27.20
N GLY A 285 -46.71 40.51 25.93
CA GLY A 285 -45.75 40.08 24.90
C GLY A 285 -45.34 38.59 24.99
N VAL A 286 -46.03 37.80 25.81
CA VAL A 286 -45.80 36.36 25.97
C VAL A 286 -47.03 35.59 25.47
N ALA A 287 -46.79 34.53 24.69
CA ALA A 287 -47.86 33.64 24.24
C ALA A 287 -48.35 32.79 25.42
N VAL A 288 -49.62 32.94 25.78
CA VAL A 288 -50.27 32.19 26.86
C VAL A 288 -51.31 31.25 26.25
N TYR A 289 -51.13 29.97 26.49
CA TYR A 289 -52.07 28.92 26.10
C TYR A 289 -52.89 28.54 27.31
N SER A 290 -54.21 28.66 27.21
CA SER A 290 -55.12 28.42 28.31
C SER A 290 -56.20 27.40 27.98
N ILE A 291 -56.57 26.58 28.96
CA ILE A 291 -57.71 25.66 28.90
C ILE A 291 -58.61 25.98 30.09
N VAL A 292 -59.89 26.24 29.83
CA VAL A 292 -60.89 26.45 30.88
C VAL A 292 -61.69 25.17 31.04
N ALA A 293 -61.53 24.50 32.18
CA ALA A 293 -62.22 23.25 32.47
C ALA A 293 -62.84 23.34 33.87
N GLU A 294 -64.15 23.07 33.98
CA GLU A 294 -64.88 22.99 35.25
C GLU A 294 -64.68 24.22 36.18
N GLY A 295 -64.53 25.41 35.60
CA GLY A 295 -64.33 26.66 36.35
C GLY A 295 -62.90 26.95 36.79
N VAL A 296 -61.92 26.12 36.42
CA VAL A 296 -60.48 26.36 36.65
C VAL A 296 -59.79 26.65 35.32
N VAL A 297 -58.92 27.65 35.29
CA VAL A 297 -58.13 28.02 34.09
C VAL A 297 -56.72 27.47 34.21
N TYR A 298 -56.34 26.56 33.33
CA TYR A 298 -54.98 26.03 33.22
C TYR A 298 -54.21 26.87 32.20
N GLU A 299 -53.10 27.48 32.58
CA GLU A 299 -52.29 28.34 31.71
C GLU A 299 -50.88 27.77 31.55
N TYR A 300 -50.39 27.67 30.32
CA TYR A 300 -48.98 27.49 30.00
C TYR A 300 -48.47 28.74 29.31
N ARG A 301 -47.37 29.30 29.80
CA ARG A 301 -46.74 30.50 29.22
C ARG A 301 -45.49 30.07 28.47
N GLU A 302 -45.51 30.25 27.16
CA GLU A 302 -44.37 29.98 26.29
C GLU A 302 -43.39 31.16 26.39
N ARG A 303 -42.37 30.99 27.24
CA ARG A 303 -41.26 31.94 27.39
C ARG A 303 -40.19 31.72 26.33
#